data_AF-A0A1B8W0W5-F1
#
_entry.id   AF-A0A1B8W0W5-F1
#
_cell.length_a   1.000
_cell.length_b   1.000
_cell.length_c   1.000
_cell.angle_alpha   90.00
_cell.angle_beta   90.00
_cell.angle_gamma   90.00
#
_symmetry.space_group_name_H-M   'P 1'
#
loop_
_entity.id
_entity.type
_entity.pdbx_description
1 polymer ?
#
loop_
_entity_poly.entity_id
_entity_poly.type
_entity_poly.pdbx_seq_one_letter_code
_entity_poly.pdbx_strand_id
1 'polypeptide(L)'
;MFKRVTSLFAALCLSIALILPVSAKGETEVLSPDTIVSNENVNQVLESLGIDPRELRKAEASSNNSVIVTVGELEQALTQLKQLPTEIKIKENSNNLKTNNLASSAFCTGLKMLYYTTNIGGSFELSYEVATNYSWSKFTSVNNATVSVIDNDDNLFTTFTINKREVSADPSFNGDKVKLTAKVVVDSWLSVGSVGLIKVMTTSVDTSKEWNASTELPQCV
;
A
#
# COMPACT_ATOMS: atom_id res chain seq x y z
N MET A 1 47.74 -69.15 -63.44
CA MET A 1 47.33 -69.84 -62.19
C MET A 1 46.97 -68.75 -61.18
N PHE A 2 45.66 -68.63 -60.84
CA PHE A 2 44.98 -67.88 -59.74
C PHE A 2 45.52 -66.49 -59.31
N LYS A 3 44.76 -65.38 -59.12
CA LYS A 3 43.32 -65.04 -59.12
C LYS A 3 43.23 -63.49 -59.12
N ARG A 4 42.13 -62.92 -59.65
CA ARG A 4 41.69 -61.51 -59.45
C ARG A 4 41.37 -61.23 -57.98
N VAL A 5 41.40 -59.96 -57.54
CA VAL A 5 40.29 -59.20 -56.88
C VAL A 5 40.72 -57.75 -56.58
N THR A 6 39.82 -56.82 -56.88
CA THR A 6 39.81 -55.35 -56.67
C THR A 6 39.52 -54.95 -55.21
N SER A 7 39.95 -53.76 -54.76
CA SER A 7 39.19 -52.98 -53.78
C SER A 7 39.53 -51.48 -53.80
N LEU A 8 38.51 -50.66 -54.10
CA LEU A 8 38.42 -49.24 -53.74
C LEU A 8 38.45 -49.08 -52.21
N PHE A 9 38.94 -47.96 -51.69
CA PHE A 9 38.31 -47.27 -50.55
C PHE A 9 38.67 -45.78 -50.57
N ALA A 10 37.65 -44.94 -50.76
CA ALA A 10 37.67 -43.51 -50.53
C ALA A 10 37.58 -43.25 -49.02
N ALA A 11 38.49 -42.43 -48.47
CA ALA A 11 38.37 -41.93 -47.10
C ALA A 11 37.71 -40.55 -47.13
N LEU A 12 36.47 -40.54 -46.68
CA LEU A 12 35.53 -39.45 -46.55
C LEU A 12 35.96 -38.51 -45.41
N CYS A 13 36.07 -37.21 -45.70
CA CYS A 13 36.22 -36.16 -44.68
C CYS A 13 35.01 -36.15 -43.75
N LEU A 14 35.22 -36.37 -42.45
CA LEU A 14 34.21 -36.12 -41.42
C LEU A 14 34.64 -34.93 -40.56
N SER A 15 34.28 -33.73 -41.01
CA SER A 15 34.33 -32.53 -40.19
C SER A 15 33.15 -32.56 -39.22
N ILE A 16 33.39 -32.95 -37.97
CA ILE A 16 32.39 -32.88 -36.91
C ILE A 16 32.25 -31.41 -36.53
N ALA A 17 31.23 -30.73 -37.05
CA ALA A 17 30.73 -29.50 -36.46
C ALA A 17 30.00 -29.85 -35.17
N LEU A 18 30.59 -29.49 -34.01
CA LEU A 18 29.89 -29.51 -32.73
C LEU A 18 28.72 -28.53 -32.81
N ILE A 19 27.51 -29.05 -33.02
CA ILE A 19 26.28 -28.31 -32.75
C ILE A 19 26.06 -28.44 -31.25
N LEU A 20 26.53 -27.46 -30.48
CA LEU A 20 26.11 -27.31 -29.10
C LEU A 20 24.60 -27.10 -29.10
N PRO A 21 23.82 -27.81 -28.26
CA PRO A 21 22.45 -27.40 -28.02
C PRO A 21 22.52 -25.98 -27.44
N VAL A 22 22.06 -25.01 -28.21
CA VAL A 22 21.64 -23.73 -27.68
C VAL A 22 20.60 -24.09 -26.62
N SER A 23 21.00 -24.04 -25.35
CA SER A 23 20.04 -23.79 -24.29
C SER A 23 19.38 -22.48 -24.68
N ALA A 24 18.18 -22.59 -25.25
CA ALA A 24 17.24 -21.49 -25.25
C ALA A 24 17.10 -21.09 -23.78
N LYS A 25 17.84 -20.05 -23.37
CA LYS A 25 17.30 -19.12 -22.40
C LYS A 25 15.93 -18.80 -22.94
N GLY A 26 14.88 -19.23 -22.25
CA GLY A 26 13.52 -18.92 -22.64
C GLY A 26 13.49 -17.45 -23.01
N GLU A 27 13.17 -17.18 -24.28
CA GLU A 27 12.76 -15.84 -24.65
C GLU A 27 11.64 -15.54 -23.67
N THR A 28 11.86 -14.59 -22.76
CA THR A 28 10.78 -13.92 -22.06
C THR A 28 9.90 -13.38 -23.17
N GLU A 29 8.87 -14.13 -23.54
CA GLU A 29 7.84 -13.69 -24.45
C GLU A 29 7.35 -12.36 -23.88
N VAL A 30 7.68 -11.28 -24.60
CA VAL A 30 7.43 -9.93 -24.13
C VAL A 30 5.92 -9.77 -24.13
N LEU A 31 5.32 -9.83 -22.95
CA LEU A 31 3.89 -9.70 -22.79
C LEU A 31 3.48 -8.31 -23.27
N SER A 32 2.51 -8.25 -24.19
CA SER A 32 1.96 -6.98 -24.65
C SER A 32 1.25 -6.27 -23.48
N PRO A 33 1.30 -4.94 -23.39
CA PRO A 33 0.52 -4.18 -22.40
C PRO A 33 -0.97 -4.52 -22.39
N ASP A 34 -1.54 -4.88 -23.55
CA ASP A 34 -2.97 -5.23 -23.68
C ASP A 34 -3.29 -6.67 -23.22
N THR A 35 -2.28 -7.45 -22.80
CA THR A 35 -2.48 -8.83 -22.35
C THR A 35 -3.28 -8.85 -21.06
N ILE A 36 -4.40 -9.56 -21.05
CA ILE A 36 -5.22 -9.76 -19.86
C ILE A 36 -4.50 -10.71 -18.90
N VAL A 37 -4.46 -10.33 -17.62
CA VAL A 37 -3.86 -11.14 -16.57
C VAL A 37 -4.84 -12.20 -16.09
N SER A 38 -4.37 -13.44 -16.03
CA SER A 38 -5.14 -14.62 -15.67
C SER A 38 -4.32 -15.56 -14.79
N ASN A 39 -4.96 -16.60 -14.24
CA ASN A 39 -4.27 -17.60 -13.42
C ASN A 39 -3.17 -18.34 -14.18
N GLU A 40 -3.29 -18.44 -15.50
CA GLU A 40 -2.37 -19.16 -16.38
C GLU A 40 -1.09 -18.38 -16.66
N ASN A 41 -1.17 -17.05 -16.78
CA ASN A 41 -0.04 -16.19 -17.14
C ASN A 41 0.49 -15.32 -15.99
N VAL A 42 -0.19 -15.26 -14.84
CA VAL A 42 0.16 -14.35 -13.73
C VAL A 42 1.61 -14.44 -13.28
N ASN A 43 2.20 -15.64 -13.23
CA ASN A 43 3.59 -15.79 -12.79
C ASN A 43 4.55 -15.12 -13.79
N GLN A 44 4.32 -15.31 -15.09
CA GLN A 44 5.11 -14.68 -16.15
C GLN A 44 4.94 -13.15 -16.13
N VAL A 45 3.71 -12.68 -15.90
CA VAL A 45 3.41 -11.24 -15.73
C VAL A 45 4.18 -10.67 -14.54
N LEU A 46 4.10 -11.31 -13.36
CA LEU A 46 4.80 -10.81 -12.17
C LEU A 46 6.32 -10.83 -12.36
N GLU A 47 6.87 -11.88 -12.97
CA GLU A 47 8.29 -11.96 -13.32
C GLU A 47 8.70 -10.84 -14.29
N SER A 48 7.90 -10.51 -15.30
CA SER A 48 8.20 -9.41 -16.23
C SER A 48 8.16 -8.04 -15.54
N LEU A 49 7.34 -7.89 -14.49
CA LEU A 49 7.28 -6.69 -13.65
C LEU A 49 8.39 -6.64 -12.58
N GLY A 50 9.22 -7.68 -12.48
CA GLY A 50 10.28 -7.82 -11.48
C GLY A 50 9.75 -8.09 -10.07
N ILE A 51 8.58 -8.71 -9.95
CA ILE A 51 7.93 -9.08 -8.70
C ILE A 51 8.03 -10.59 -8.51
N ASP A 52 8.37 -11.05 -7.30
CA ASP A 52 8.41 -12.48 -6.99
C ASP A 52 6.99 -13.07 -6.94
N PRO A 53 6.62 -14.01 -7.84
CA PRO A 53 5.28 -14.59 -7.87
C PRO A 53 4.90 -15.33 -6.59
N ARG A 54 5.86 -15.72 -5.75
CA ARG A 54 5.61 -16.42 -4.49
C ARG A 54 4.97 -15.53 -3.43
N GLU A 55 5.08 -14.21 -3.56
CA GLU A 55 4.46 -13.22 -2.68
C GLU A 55 2.98 -12.97 -3.03
N LEU A 56 2.47 -13.58 -4.11
CA LEU A 56 1.09 -13.44 -4.54
C LEU A 56 0.15 -14.16 -3.56
N ARG A 57 -0.71 -13.38 -2.92
CA ARG A 57 -1.83 -13.90 -2.12
C ARG A 57 -3.02 -14.10 -3.03
N LYS A 58 -3.23 -15.35 -3.46
CA LYS A 58 -4.35 -15.70 -4.33
C LYS A 58 -5.68 -15.35 -3.67
N ALA A 59 -6.61 -14.80 -4.47
CA ALA A 59 -7.96 -14.55 -4.03
C ALA A 59 -8.64 -15.86 -3.63
N GLU A 60 -9.49 -15.82 -2.60
CA GLU A 60 -10.39 -16.95 -2.35
C GLU A 60 -11.30 -17.12 -3.56
N ALA A 61 -11.49 -18.36 -3.99
CA ALA A 61 -12.17 -18.70 -5.23
C ALA A 61 -13.68 -18.42 -5.15
N SER A 62 -14.12 -17.15 -5.10
CA SER A 62 -15.49 -16.66 -5.30
C SER A 62 -15.61 -15.15 -5.00
N SER A 63 -15.15 -14.28 -5.90
CA SER A 63 -15.72 -12.92 -5.96
C SER A 63 -16.02 -12.55 -7.42
N ASN A 64 -17.30 -12.45 -7.75
CA ASN A 64 -17.80 -12.12 -9.08
C ASN A 64 -17.61 -10.62 -9.46
N ASN A 65 -16.84 -9.87 -8.66
CA ASN A 65 -16.50 -8.47 -8.89
C ASN A 65 -15.08 -8.33 -9.47
N SER A 66 -14.61 -9.31 -10.23
CA SER A 66 -13.26 -9.26 -10.78
C SER A 66 -13.14 -8.16 -11.83
N VAL A 67 -12.37 -7.13 -11.49
CA VAL A 67 -11.87 -6.17 -12.46
C VAL A 67 -10.97 -6.93 -13.44
N ILE A 68 -11.22 -6.76 -14.74
CA ILE A 68 -10.30 -7.24 -15.78
C ILE A 68 -9.10 -6.32 -15.72
N VAL A 69 -7.91 -6.91 -15.61
CA VAL A 69 -6.66 -6.16 -15.47
C VAL A 69 -5.70 -6.59 -16.57
N THR A 70 -5.11 -5.62 -17.24
CA THR A 70 -4.08 -5.82 -18.27
C THR A 70 -2.67 -5.62 -17.71
N VAL A 71 -1.65 -6.10 -18.43
CA VAL A 71 -0.25 -5.91 -18.06
C VAL A 71 0.10 -4.42 -17.97
N GLY A 72 -0.35 -3.60 -18.91
CA GLY A 72 -0.09 -2.16 -18.93
C GLY A 72 -0.70 -1.42 -17.74
N GLU A 73 -1.90 -1.81 -17.30
CA GLU A 73 -2.53 -1.24 -16.09
C GLU A 73 -1.76 -1.61 -14.82
N LEU A 74 -1.27 -2.86 -14.73
CA LEU A 74 -0.41 -3.26 -13.61
C LEU A 74 0.93 -2.52 -13.62
N GLU A 75 1.56 -2.35 -14.78
CA GLU A 75 2.79 -1.56 -14.92
C GLU A 75 2.59 -0.12 -14.44
N GLN A 76 1.49 0.49 -14.84
CA GLN A 76 1.14 1.86 -14.45
C GLN A 76 0.88 1.95 -12.94
N ALA A 77 0.06 1.06 -12.39
CA ALA A 77 -0.25 1.04 -10.95
C ALA A 77 1.01 0.75 -10.11
N LEU A 78 1.85 -0.18 -10.54
CA LEU A 78 3.13 -0.47 -9.91
C LEU A 78 4.06 0.76 -9.93
N THR A 79 4.10 1.47 -11.05
CA THR A 79 4.90 2.70 -11.19
C THR A 79 4.40 3.79 -10.24
N GLN A 80 3.09 3.97 -10.12
CA GLN A 80 2.49 4.93 -9.18
C GLN A 80 2.81 4.57 -7.72
N LEU A 81 2.64 3.29 -7.34
CA LEU A 81 2.98 2.83 -6.00
C LEU A 81 4.45 3.06 -5.68
N LYS A 82 5.37 2.76 -6.60
CA LYS A 82 6.81 2.99 -6.42
C LYS A 82 7.21 4.46 -6.22
N GLN A 83 6.35 5.41 -6.56
CA GLN A 83 6.57 6.84 -6.32
C GLN A 83 6.20 7.27 -4.90
N LEU A 84 5.50 6.42 -4.14
CA LEU A 84 5.14 6.75 -2.76
C LEU A 84 6.37 6.84 -1.87
N PRO A 85 6.37 7.78 -0.90
CA PRO A 85 7.43 7.83 0.09
C PRO A 85 7.39 6.57 0.96
N THR A 86 8.56 6.05 1.30
CA THR A 86 8.70 4.96 2.29
C THR A 86 8.57 5.47 3.73
N GLU A 87 8.89 6.75 3.97
CA GLU A 87 8.81 7.39 5.27
C GLU A 87 8.18 8.78 5.17
N ILE A 88 7.23 9.06 6.05
CA ILE A 88 6.48 10.32 6.06
C ILE A 88 6.38 10.81 7.50
N LYS A 89 6.62 12.11 7.70
CA LYS A 89 6.46 12.77 9.00
C LYS A 89 5.48 13.90 8.88
N ILE A 90 4.34 13.79 9.56
CA ILE A 90 3.28 14.79 9.57
C ILE A 90 3.26 15.41 10.95
N LYS A 91 3.39 16.73 10.98
CA LYS A 91 3.25 17.51 12.21
C LYS A 91 2.29 18.63 11.96
N GLU A 92 1.13 18.54 12.61
CA GLU A 92 0.13 19.58 12.57
C GLU A 92 -0.09 20.14 13.97
N ASN A 93 0.48 21.32 14.19
CA ASN A 93 0.17 22.10 15.37
C ASN A 93 -1.12 22.87 15.10
N SER A 94 -2.08 22.85 16.02
CA SER A 94 -3.19 23.80 15.96
C SER A 94 -2.62 25.21 16.17
N ASN A 95 -2.34 25.92 15.07
CA ASN A 95 -2.08 27.34 15.12
C ASN A 95 -3.30 28.02 15.74
N ASN A 96 -3.08 28.97 16.64
CA ASN A 96 -4.08 29.73 17.40
C ASN A 96 -4.95 30.63 16.49
N LEU A 97 -5.55 30.08 15.45
CA LEU A 97 -6.38 30.79 14.49
C LEU A 97 -7.84 30.68 14.94
N LYS A 98 -8.29 31.77 15.57
CA LYS A 98 -9.67 32.14 15.91
C LYS A 98 -10.41 31.09 16.73
N THR A 99 -10.68 31.43 17.99
CA THR A 99 -11.79 30.87 18.77
C THR A 99 -13.04 30.86 17.90
N ASN A 100 -13.37 29.72 17.30
CA ASN A 100 -14.73 29.47 16.89
C ASN A 100 -15.51 29.55 18.19
N ASN A 101 -16.33 30.59 18.34
CA ASN A 101 -17.20 30.77 19.50
C ASN A 101 -18.22 29.62 19.49
N LEU A 102 -17.80 28.44 19.95
CA LEU A 102 -18.69 27.35 20.26
C LEU A 102 -19.72 27.89 21.24
N ALA A 103 -20.99 27.63 20.93
CA ALA A 103 -22.10 28.12 21.74
C ALA A 103 -21.86 27.79 23.21
N SER A 104 -22.16 28.76 24.07
CA SER A 104 -22.13 28.57 25.51
C SER A 104 -23.02 27.38 25.89
N SER A 105 -22.51 26.52 26.77
CA SER A 105 -23.21 25.33 27.22
C SER A 105 -23.34 25.33 28.74
N ALA A 106 -24.53 24.99 29.24
CA ALA A 106 -24.73 24.66 30.66
C ALA A 106 -24.12 23.30 31.04
N PHE A 107 -23.79 22.47 30.05
CA PHE A 107 -23.11 21.19 30.24
C PHE A 107 -21.59 21.41 30.18
N CYS A 108 -21.00 21.58 31.35
CA CYS A 108 -19.58 21.79 31.55
C CYS A 108 -18.77 20.50 31.66
N THR A 109 -19.35 19.35 31.39
CA THR A 109 -18.67 18.05 31.39
C THR A 109 -19.24 17.18 30.28
N GLY A 110 -18.41 16.33 29.69
CA GLY A 110 -18.89 15.38 28.70
C GLY A 110 -17.77 14.68 27.96
N LEU A 111 -18.18 13.97 26.91
CA LEU A 111 -17.31 13.30 25.95
C LEU A 111 -17.22 14.16 24.67
N LYS A 112 -16.01 14.28 24.11
CA LYS A 112 -15.74 14.91 22.82
C LYS A 112 -14.93 13.94 21.96
N MET A 113 -15.42 13.68 20.76
CA MET A 113 -14.66 13.01 19.71
C MET A 113 -13.86 14.06 18.91
N LEU A 114 -12.59 13.79 18.72
CA LEU A 114 -11.67 14.59 17.90
C LEU A 114 -11.28 13.77 16.67
N TYR A 115 -11.30 14.41 15.51
CA TYR A 115 -11.01 13.76 14.24
C TYR A 115 -9.84 14.44 13.54
N TYR A 116 -9.04 13.66 12.85
CA TYR A 116 -7.99 14.16 11.97
C TYR A 116 -7.80 13.20 10.80
N THR A 117 -7.80 13.72 9.58
CA THR A 117 -7.50 12.94 8.37
C THR A 117 -6.34 13.57 7.63
N THR A 118 -5.43 12.76 7.13
CA THR A 118 -4.27 13.23 6.36
C THR A 118 -4.11 12.40 5.10
N ASN A 119 -3.95 13.10 3.97
CA ASN A 119 -3.76 12.51 2.67
C ASN A 119 -2.28 12.20 2.43
N ILE A 120 -1.99 10.96 2.04
CA ILE A 120 -0.64 10.46 1.83
C ILE A 120 -0.35 10.37 0.34
N GLY A 121 0.22 11.45 -0.21
CA GLY A 121 0.69 11.48 -1.60
C GLY A 121 -0.41 11.20 -2.64
N GLY A 122 -1.67 11.50 -2.33
CA GLY A 122 -2.83 11.23 -3.18
C GLY A 122 -3.24 9.76 -3.29
N SER A 123 -2.57 8.85 -2.57
CA SER A 123 -2.79 7.40 -2.72
C SER A 123 -3.74 6.82 -1.69
N PHE A 124 -3.59 7.19 -0.43
CA PHE A 124 -4.48 6.77 0.66
C PHE A 124 -4.56 7.85 1.72
N GLU A 125 -5.53 7.72 2.63
CA GLU A 125 -5.67 8.60 3.78
C GLU A 125 -5.54 7.82 5.08
N LEU A 126 -4.96 8.46 6.08
CA LEU A 126 -5.03 7.98 7.46
C LEU A 126 -6.05 8.82 8.20
N SER A 127 -7.08 8.16 8.75
CA SER A 127 -8.10 8.81 9.56
C SER A 127 -7.93 8.41 11.02
N TYR A 128 -7.81 9.42 11.88
CA TYR A 128 -7.58 9.29 13.31
C TYR A 128 -8.82 9.75 14.07
N GLU A 129 -9.17 8.99 15.09
CA GLU A 129 -10.27 9.33 16.01
C GLU A 129 -9.76 9.27 17.45
N VAL A 130 -10.05 10.30 18.24
CA VAL A 130 -9.67 10.37 19.65
C VAL A 130 -10.91 10.69 20.49
N ALA A 131 -11.23 9.78 21.41
CA ALA A 131 -12.32 9.95 22.37
C ALA A 131 -11.77 10.58 23.65
N THR A 132 -12.28 11.76 24.03
CA THR A 132 -11.76 12.54 25.17
C THR A 132 -12.87 12.95 26.10
N ASN A 133 -12.60 12.94 27.41
CA ASN A 133 -13.48 13.59 28.38
C ASN A 133 -13.05 15.04 28.55
N TYR A 134 -14.01 15.90 28.85
CA TYR A 134 -13.76 17.28 29.22
C TYR A 134 -14.55 17.69 30.46
N SER A 135 -14.02 18.68 31.16
CA SER A 135 -14.66 19.38 32.27
C SER A 135 -14.23 20.85 32.28
N TRP A 136 -15.15 21.78 32.50
CA TRP A 136 -14.90 23.22 32.60
C TRP A 136 -14.03 23.75 31.44
N SER A 137 -14.44 23.42 30.21
CA SER A 137 -13.73 23.79 28.97
C SER A 137 -12.27 23.32 28.89
N LYS A 138 -11.93 22.23 29.59
CA LYS A 138 -10.61 21.58 29.56
C LYS A 138 -10.74 20.09 29.33
N PHE A 139 -9.83 19.53 28.56
CA PHE A 139 -9.67 18.08 28.44
C PHE A 139 -9.17 17.49 29.75
N THR A 140 -9.80 16.41 30.21
CA THR A 140 -9.49 15.77 31.48
C THR A 140 -8.87 14.39 31.31
N SER A 141 -9.28 13.65 30.28
CA SER A 141 -8.70 12.36 29.94
C SER A 141 -8.91 12.01 28.47
N VAL A 142 -8.10 11.08 27.97
CA VAL A 142 -8.33 10.39 26.69
C VAL A 142 -8.76 8.97 27.02
N ASN A 143 -9.87 8.53 26.43
CA ASN A 143 -10.44 7.21 26.64
C ASN A 143 -9.92 6.22 25.59
N ASN A 144 -9.74 6.68 24.35
CA ASN A 144 -9.27 5.86 23.23
C ASN A 144 -8.68 6.75 22.13
N ALA A 145 -7.75 6.19 21.36
CA ALA A 145 -7.22 6.78 20.13
C ALA A 145 -7.04 5.67 19.09
N THR A 146 -7.61 5.85 17.91
CA THR A 146 -7.59 4.87 16.82
C THR A 146 -7.11 5.50 15.53
N VAL A 147 -6.71 4.63 14.60
CA VAL A 147 -6.39 5.00 13.22
C VAL A 147 -6.92 3.95 12.27
N SER A 148 -7.51 4.38 11.16
CA SER A 148 -7.87 3.58 10.01
C SER A 148 -7.16 4.09 8.76
N VAL A 149 -7.06 3.22 7.76
CA VAL A 149 -6.65 3.59 6.41
C VAL A 149 -7.91 3.66 5.56
N ILE A 150 -7.99 4.69 4.73
CA ILE A 150 -9.05 4.89 3.74
C ILE A 150 -8.38 4.81 2.38
N ASP A 151 -8.81 3.84 1.59
CA ASP A 151 -8.33 3.66 0.21
C ASP A 151 -8.87 4.81 -0.65
N ASN A 152 -8.12 5.19 -1.68
CA ASN A 152 -8.63 6.07 -2.71
C ASN A 152 -9.51 5.25 -3.65
N ASP A 153 -10.84 5.42 -3.54
CA ASP A 153 -11.85 4.69 -4.31
C ASP A 153 -11.68 4.83 -5.84
N ASP A 154 -10.93 5.84 -6.31
CA ASP A 154 -10.67 6.06 -7.74
C ASP A 154 -9.64 5.07 -8.34
N ASN A 155 -8.87 4.34 -7.52
CA ASN A 155 -7.88 3.38 -8.00
C ASN A 155 -8.21 1.93 -7.59
N LEU A 156 -8.93 1.23 -8.47
CA LEU A 156 -9.33 -0.17 -8.30
C LEU A 156 -8.16 -1.17 -8.29
N PHE A 157 -6.96 -0.75 -8.69
CA PHE A 157 -5.78 -1.61 -8.78
C PHE A 157 -4.93 -1.59 -7.52
N THR A 158 -5.20 -0.70 -6.56
CA THR A 158 -4.40 -0.56 -5.35
C THR A 158 -5.26 -0.63 -4.11
N THR A 159 -4.80 -1.32 -3.07
CA THR A 159 -5.44 -1.32 -1.76
C THR A 159 -4.40 -1.19 -0.67
N PHE A 160 -4.77 -0.57 0.44
CA PHE A 160 -3.86 -0.25 1.53
C PHE A 160 -4.35 -0.88 2.83
N THR A 161 -3.41 -1.41 3.61
CA THR A 161 -3.75 -2.04 4.89
C THR A 161 -2.76 -1.61 5.97
N ILE A 162 -3.27 -1.40 7.18
CA ILE A 162 -2.42 -1.11 8.33
C ILE A 162 -1.83 -2.44 8.82
N ASN A 163 -0.54 -2.61 8.64
CA ASN A 163 0.22 -3.76 9.12
C ASN A 163 0.57 -3.59 10.60
N LYS A 164 1.05 -2.41 10.99
CA LYS A 164 1.38 -2.07 12.38
C LYS A 164 0.93 -0.67 12.71
N ARG A 165 0.47 -0.46 13.95
CA ARG A 165 0.17 0.88 14.48
C ARG A 165 0.52 0.99 15.95
N GLU A 166 1.03 2.15 16.31
CA GLU A 166 1.21 2.62 17.68
C GLU A 166 0.55 3.98 17.74
N VAL A 167 -0.56 4.10 18.48
CA VAL A 167 -1.35 5.34 18.56
C VAL A 167 -1.54 5.69 20.03
N SER A 168 -1.21 6.92 20.38
CA SER A 168 -1.37 7.45 21.73
C SER A 168 -1.89 8.87 21.65
N ALA A 169 -2.81 9.24 22.54
CA ALA A 169 -3.18 10.63 22.71
C ALA A 169 -3.36 10.93 24.19
N ASP A 170 -2.95 12.12 24.62
CA ASP A 170 -3.03 12.55 26.00
C ASP A 170 -3.41 14.03 26.10
N PRO A 171 -4.18 14.42 27.14
CA PRO A 171 -4.30 15.82 27.51
C PRO A 171 -2.93 16.39 27.87
N SER A 172 -2.68 17.63 27.47
CA SER A 172 -1.45 18.34 27.76
C SER A 172 -1.75 19.79 28.10
N PHE A 173 -0.75 20.51 28.61
CA PHE A 173 -0.85 21.92 28.98
C PHE A 173 -2.05 22.17 29.92
N ASN A 174 -2.11 21.43 31.04
CA ASN A 174 -3.18 21.52 32.04
C ASN A 174 -4.60 21.36 31.45
N GLY A 175 -4.75 20.51 30.44
CA GLY A 175 -6.03 20.20 29.79
C GLY A 175 -6.43 21.18 28.68
N ASP A 176 -5.61 22.17 28.35
CA ASP A 176 -5.93 23.12 27.28
C ASP A 176 -5.68 22.52 25.88
N LYS A 177 -5.02 21.37 25.81
CA LYS A 177 -4.73 20.65 24.57
C LYS A 177 -4.91 19.15 24.71
N VAL A 178 -5.15 18.49 23.59
CA VAL A 178 -4.92 17.05 23.42
C VAL A 178 -3.88 16.87 22.33
N LYS A 179 -2.88 16.04 22.59
CA LYS A 179 -1.83 15.72 21.62
C LYS A 179 -1.92 14.26 21.23
N LEU A 180 -2.19 14.00 19.96
CA LEU A 180 -2.06 12.70 19.30
C LEU A 180 -0.63 12.53 18.79
N THR A 181 -0.05 11.37 19.07
CA THR A 181 1.17 10.88 18.43
C THR A 181 0.90 9.48 17.89
N ALA A 182 1.25 9.23 16.64
CA ALA A 182 1.05 7.94 16.00
C ALA A 182 2.25 7.54 15.15
N LYS A 183 2.54 6.24 15.11
CA LYS A 183 3.41 5.60 14.14
C LYS A 183 2.63 4.50 13.44
N VAL A 184 2.41 4.65 12.15
CA VAL A 184 1.57 3.74 11.36
C VAL A 184 2.40 3.17 10.22
N VAL A 185 2.38 1.85 10.07
CA VAL A 185 3.03 1.14 8.98
C VAL A 185 1.92 0.60 8.08
N VAL A 186 1.87 1.13 6.86
CA VAL A 186 0.87 0.80 5.85
C VAL A 186 1.53 -0.04 4.76
N ASP A 187 0.96 -1.19 4.47
CA ASP A 187 1.34 -2.01 3.34
C ASP A 187 0.49 -1.64 2.13
N SER A 188 1.15 -1.39 1.00
CA SER A 188 0.52 -1.09 -0.28
C SER A 188 0.48 -2.35 -1.13
N TRP A 189 -0.72 -2.71 -1.58
CA TRP A 189 -0.99 -3.92 -2.34
C TRP A 189 -1.43 -3.56 -3.75
N LEU A 190 -0.97 -4.35 -4.72
CA LEU A 190 -1.40 -4.31 -6.10
C LEU A 190 -2.42 -5.43 -6.34
N SER A 191 -3.55 -5.09 -6.92
CA SER A 191 -4.61 -6.01 -7.31
C SER A 191 -4.32 -6.58 -8.69
N VAL A 192 -4.14 -7.91 -8.74
CA VAL A 192 -3.80 -8.68 -9.94
C VAL A 192 -5.08 -9.31 -10.49
N GLY A 193 -6.08 -8.47 -10.78
CA GLY A 193 -7.41 -8.87 -11.25
C GLY A 193 -8.11 -9.88 -10.35
N SER A 194 -8.71 -10.91 -10.94
CA SER A 194 -9.33 -12.02 -10.19
C SER A 194 -8.34 -12.95 -9.50
N VAL A 195 -7.05 -12.79 -9.75
CA VAL A 195 -6.04 -13.76 -9.30
C VAL A 195 -5.69 -13.56 -7.84
N GLY A 196 -5.51 -12.32 -7.40
CA GLY A 196 -5.14 -12.03 -6.01
C GLY A 196 -4.50 -10.67 -5.80
N LEU A 197 -3.87 -10.52 -4.63
CA LEU A 197 -3.17 -9.31 -4.21
C LEU A 197 -1.68 -9.60 -4.00
N ILE A 198 -0.83 -8.66 -4.37
CA ILE A 198 0.60 -8.74 -4.10
C ILE A 198 1.09 -7.49 -3.38
N LYS A 199 1.86 -7.69 -2.31
CA LYS A 199 2.46 -6.58 -1.57
C LYS A 199 3.59 -5.99 -2.42
N VAL A 200 3.54 -4.68 -2.64
CA VAL A 200 4.56 -3.98 -3.42
C VAL A 200 5.54 -3.26 -2.52
N MET A 201 5.03 -2.58 -1.49
CA MET A 201 5.86 -1.78 -0.60
C MET A 201 5.20 -1.57 0.76
N THR A 202 5.93 -0.91 1.64
CA THR A 202 5.47 -0.48 2.95
C THR A 202 5.87 0.99 3.15
N THR A 203 4.93 1.78 3.66
CA THR A 203 5.14 3.18 4.04
C THR A 203 4.97 3.33 5.55
N SER A 204 5.96 3.96 6.19
CA SER A 204 5.91 4.31 7.61
C SER A 204 5.53 5.79 7.77
N VAL A 205 4.49 6.07 8.54
CA VAL A 205 3.95 7.41 8.76
C VAL A 205 3.99 7.74 10.24
N ASP A 206 4.83 8.72 10.59
CA ASP A 206 4.87 9.32 11.92
C ASP A 206 3.96 10.56 11.93
N THR A 207 2.92 10.56 12.75
CA THR A 207 1.97 11.67 12.85
C THR A 207 1.98 12.29 14.25
N SER A 208 1.99 13.62 14.31
CA SER A 208 1.76 14.40 15.52
C SER A 208 0.71 15.46 15.24
N LYS A 209 -0.41 15.41 15.98
CA LYS A 209 -1.50 16.39 15.87
C LYS A 209 -1.86 16.92 17.26
N GLU A 210 -2.06 18.24 17.36
CA GLU A 210 -2.61 18.87 18.55
C GLU A 210 -3.99 19.45 18.26
N TRP A 211 -4.93 19.34 19.19
CA TRP A 211 -6.19 20.09 19.22
C TRP A 211 -6.26 20.97 20.47
N ASN A 212 -6.84 22.16 20.34
CA ASN A 212 -6.97 23.12 21.43
C ASN A 212 -8.37 23.08 22.05
N ALA A 213 -8.46 23.10 23.37
CA ALA A 213 -9.72 23.13 24.09
C ALA A 213 -10.58 24.33 23.68
N SER A 214 -9.95 25.49 23.45
CA SER A 214 -10.61 26.74 23.04
C SER A 214 -11.30 26.67 21.67
N THR A 215 -10.94 25.70 20.83
CA THR A 215 -11.54 25.49 19.50
C THR A 215 -12.40 24.26 19.41
N GLU A 216 -12.23 23.30 20.31
CA GLU A 216 -12.95 22.01 20.26
C GLU A 216 -14.08 21.88 21.29
N LEU A 217 -13.98 22.57 22.42
CA LEU A 217 -14.88 22.41 23.56
C LEU A 217 -15.81 23.61 23.72
N PRO A 218 -17.04 23.38 24.21
CA PRO A 218 -17.95 24.48 24.52
C PRO A 218 -17.39 25.38 25.63
N GLN A 219 -17.74 26.66 25.57
CA GLN A 219 -17.47 27.60 26.66
C GLN A 219 -18.51 27.39 27.77
N CYS A 220 -18.02 27.21 28.99
CA CYS A 220 -18.83 27.14 30.19
C CYS A 220 -19.32 28.53 30.61
N VAL A 221 -20.58 28.62 31.06
CA VAL A 221 -21.18 29.85 31.61
C VAL A 221 -21.57 29.62 33.06
#